data_AF-A0A0C3DCA9-F1
#
_entry.id   AF-A0A0C3DCA9-F1
#
_cell.length_a   1.000
_cell.length_b   1.000
_cell.length_c   1.000
_cell.angle_alpha   90.00
_cell.angle_beta   90.00
_cell.angle_gamma   90.00
#
_symmetry.space_group_name_H-M   'P 1'
#
loop_
_entity.id
_entity.type
_entity.pdbx_description
1 polymer ?
#
loop_
_entity_poly.entity_id
_entity_poly.type
_entity_poly.pdbx_seq_one_letter_code
_entity_poly.pdbx_strand_id
1 'polypeptide(L)'
;MAIVTSTPAEPQRSKGGPRQYQIAFNITDSSIAPSGVTEVQVFRPYKEALPIVKEGDGILLRNFQVIAIKIKGFALRSENSEACSWAVFKDCVAKPEVRGPPVEYGEAEQNHMDAMKKWYGSLDAGSVAKLNRANMDKSSGVGKGIGKAH
;
A
#
# COMPACT_ATOMS: atom_id res chain seq x y z
N MET A 1 4.93 -0.02 9.31
CA MET A 1 3.46 -0.18 9.32
C MET A 1 2.85 1.14 8.92
N ALA A 2 1.68 1.13 8.30
CA ALA A 2 1.03 2.35 7.82
C ALA A 2 -0.49 2.13 7.70
N ILE A 3 -1.24 3.21 7.49
CA ILE A 3 -2.66 3.18 7.14
C ILE A 3 -2.83 3.37 5.64
N VAL A 4 -3.68 2.56 5.03
CA VAL A 4 -4.06 2.67 3.63
C VAL A 4 -4.96 3.89 3.45
N THR A 5 -4.58 4.79 2.54
CA THR A 5 -5.32 6.05 2.29
C THR A 5 -6.06 6.06 0.96
N SER A 6 -5.96 4.98 0.17
CA SER A 6 -6.70 4.86 -1.08
C SER A 6 -7.07 3.40 -1.35
N THR A 7 -8.30 3.17 -1.81
CA THR A 7 -8.71 1.83 -2.27
C THR A 7 -8.16 1.57 -3.68
N PRO A 8 -7.40 0.49 -3.92
CA PRO A 8 -6.86 0.18 -5.25
C PRO A 8 -7.98 -0.15 -6.25
N ALA A 9 -7.73 0.12 -7.53
CA ALA A 9 -8.54 -0.41 -8.62
C ALA A 9 -8.43 -1.94 -8.73
N GLU A 10 -9.30 -2.57 -9.51
CA GLU A 10 -9.25 -4.02 -9.69
C GLU A 10 -7.87 -4.47 -10.23
N PRO A 11 -7.28 -5.56 -9.69
CA PRO A 11 -6.00 -6.06 -10.14
C PRO A 11 -5.93 -6.26 -11.66
N GLN A 12 -4.90 -5.71 -12.29
CA GLN A 12 -4.65 -5.86 -13.72
C GLN A 12 -3.45 -6.78 -13.96
N ARG A 13 -3.54 -7.64 -14.98
CA ARG A 13 -2.41 -8.46 -15.41
C ARG A 13 -1.61 -7.72 -16.48
N SER A 14 -0.30 -7.62 -16.31
CA SER A 14 0.56 -6.97 -17.30
C SER A 14 0.54 -7.73 -18.64
N LYS A 15 0.45 -7.00 -19.75
CA LYS A 15 0.43 -7.57 -21.11
C LYS A 15 1.81 -8.01 -21.61
N GLY A 16 2.89 -7.51 -20.99
CA GLY A 16 4.28 -7.85 -21.28
C GLY A 16 5.10 -8.12 -20.01
N GLY A 17 6.34 -8.59 -20.17
CA GLY A 17 7.22 -8.98 -19.06
C GLY A 17 6.74 -10.27 -18.35
N PRO A 18 7.01 -10.43 -17.04
CA PRO A 18 6.63 -11.62 -16.26
C PRO A 18 5.10 -11.87 -16.12
N ARG A 19 4.25 -11.09 -16.80
CA ARG A 19 2.77 -11.21 -16.82
C ARG A 19 2.13 -11.30 -15.44
N GLN A 20 2.65 -10.51 -14.51
CA GLN A 20 2.17 -10.45 -13.13
C GLN A 20 0.87 -9.64 -13.02
N TYR A 21 0.08 -9.96 -12.01
CA TYR A 21 -0.99 -9.11 -11.53
C TYR A 21 -0.40 -7.98 -10.68
N GLN A 22 -0.95 -6.79 -10.84
CA GLN A 22 -0.53 -5.61 -10.08
C GLN A 22 -1.71 -4.90 -9.42
N ILE A 23 -1.44 -4.32 -8.25
CA ILE A 23 -2.24 -3.25 -7.65
C ILE A 23 -1.33 -2.15 -7.15
N ALA A 24 -1.88 -0.93 -7.10
CA ALA A 24 -1.24 0.23 -6.51
C ALA A 24 -2.22 0.94 -5.57
N PHE A 25 -1.73 1.33 -4.39
CA PHE A 25 -2.48 2.09 -3.40
C PHE A 25 -1.54 2.98 -2.60
N ASN A 26 -2.06 4.01 -1.95
CA ASN A 26 -1.31 4.92 -1.12
C ASN A 26 -1.43 4.53 0.36
N ILE A 27 -0.38 4.84 1.10
CA ILE A 27 -0.32 4.70 2.55
C ILE A 27 0.19 5.98 3.21
N THR A 28 -0.16 6.18 4.48
CA THR A 28 0.36 7.23 5.34
C THR A 28 0.66 6.71 6.75
N ASP A 29 1.43 7.47 7.51
CA ASP A 29 1.62 7.30 8.94
C ASP A 29 1.79 8.67 9.62
N SER A 30 1.96 8.68 10.93
CA SER A 30 2.09 9.92 11.71
C SER A 30 3.33 10.75 11.37
N SER A 31 4.31 10.20 10.66
CA SER A 31 5.54 10.90 10.30
C SER A 31 5.42 11.74 9.03
N ILE A 32 4.50 11.37 8.12
CA ILE A 32 4.32 12.07 6.83
C ILE A 32 2.93 12.71 6.68
N ALA A 33 1.95 12.32 7.47
CA ALA A 33 0.64 12.96 7.52
C ALA A 33 0.73 14.42 8.07
N PRO A 34 -0.26 15.28 7.75
CA PRO A 34 -1.42 15.04 6.90
C PRO A 34 -1.16 15.34 5.41
N SER A 35 0.05 15.78 5.04
CA SER A 35 0.34 16.27 3.68
C SER A 35 1.05 15.25 2.79
N GLY A 36 1.53 14.14 3.34
CA GLY A 36 2.33 13.14 2.66
C GLY A 36 1.64 11.78 2.59
N VAL A 37 1.73 11.15 1.42
CA VAL A 37 1.40 9.74 1.21
C VAL A 37 2.48 9.08 0.37
N THR A 38 2.64 7.77 0.54
CA THR A 38 3.59 6.95 -0.23
C THR A 38 2.82 5.93 -1.05
N GLU A 39 3.13 5.82 -2.34
CA GLU A 39 2.53 4.80 -3.20
C GLU A 39 3.20 3.45 -2.93
N VAL A 40 2.40 2.39 -2.85
CA VAL A 40 2.81 1.00 -2.73
C VAL A 40 2.37 0.29 -4.01
N GLN A 41 3.32 -0.32 -4.72
CA GLN A 41 3.09 -1.14 -5.91
C GLN A 41 3.37 -2.60 -5.58
N VAL A 42 2.33 -3.44 -5.68
CA VAL A 42 2.44 -4.88 -5.40
C VAL A 42 2.25 -5.66 -6.70
N PHE A 43 3.21 -6.53 -7.00
CA PHE A 43 3.25 -7.40 -8.17
C PHE A 43 3.31 -8.86 -7.75
N ARG A 44 2.41 -9.69 -8.28
CA ARG A 44 2.33 -11.13 -7.98
C ARG A 44 1.99 -11.98 -9.18
N PRO A 45 2.44 -13.25 -9.26
CA PRO A 45 2.09 -14.14 -10.35
C PRO A 45 0.59 -14.48 -10.43
N TYR A 46 -0.12 -14.44 -9.29
CA TYR A 46 -1.55 -14.80 -9.17
C TYR A 46 -2.32 -13.70 -8.44
N LYS A 47 -3.62 -13.52 -8.77
CA LYS A 47 -4.47 -12.45 -8.22
C LYS A 47 -4.77 -12.67 -6.73
N GLU A 48 -4.91 -13.92 -6.34
CA GLU A 48 -5.22 -14.37 -4.97
C GLU A 48 -4.08 -14.04 -4.01
N ALA A 49 -2.87 -13.98 -4.54
CA ALA A 49 -1.67 -13.64 -3.79
C ALA A 49 -1.48 -12.14 -3.62
N LEU A 50 -2.41 -11.27 -4.03
CA LEU A 50 -2.35 -9.82 -3.79
C LEU A 50 -3.05 -9.44 -2.48
N PRO A 51 -2.60 -8.38 -1.77
CA PRO A 51 -3.32 -7.89 -0.59
C PRO A 51 -4.70 -7.36 -0.99
N ILE A 52 -5.71 -7.66 -0.16
CA ILE A 52 -7.04 -7.04 -0.27
C ILE A 52 -7.10 -5.91 0.76
N VAL A 53 -7.01 -4.67 0.29
CA VAL A 53 -6.99 -3.46 1.13
C VAL A 53 -8.09 -2.47 0.73
N LYS A 54 -8.55 -1.69 1.71
CA LYS A 54 -9.41 -0.51 1.56
C LYS A 54 -8.82 0.67 2.32
N GLU A 55 -9.29 1.86 2.01
CA GLU A 55 -9.01 3.04 2.83
C GLU A 55 -9.36 2.80 4.30
N GLY A 56 -8.47 3.18 5.21
CA GLY A 56 -8.59 2.95 6.65
C GLY A 56 -7.98 1.63 7.15
N ASP A 57 -7.71 0.66 6.27
CA ASP A 57 -7.05 -0.57 6.67
C ASP A 57 -5.61 -0.30 7.13
N GLY A 58 -5.17 -1.03 8.14
CA GLY A 58 -3.77 -1.05 8.56
C GLY A 58 -2.96 -2.03 7.70
N ILE A 59 -1.72 -1.71 7.39
CA ILE A 59 -0.84 -2.62 6.66
C ILE A 59 0.58 -2.69 7.23
N LEU A 60 1.08 -3.91 7.40
CA LEU A 60 2.49 -4.22 7.61
C LEU A 60 3.09 -4.65 6.28
N LEU A 61 4.19 -4.03 5.87
CA LEU A 61 4.95 -4.36 4.67
C LEU A 61 6.36 -4.75 5.07
N ARG A 62 6.90 -5.85 4.53
CA ARG A 62 8.29 -6.25 4.72
C ARG A 62 8.99 -6.49 3.39
N ASN A 63 10.28 -6.14 3.35
CA ASN A 63 11.17 -6.31 2.21
C ASN A 63 10.66 -5.67 0.90
N PHE A 64 9.94 -4.54 1.01
CA PHE A 64 9.59 -3.72 -0.15
C PHE A 64 10.78 -2.84 -0.53
N GLN A 65 11.08 -2.76 -1.82
CA GLN A 65 12.12 -1.88 -2.33
C GLN A 65 11.62 -0.44 -2.37
N VAL A 66 12.44 0.49 -1.89
CA VAL A 66 12.21 1.92 -2.11
C VAL A 66 12.69 2.27 -3.50
N ILE A 67 11.78 2.75 -4.35
CA ILE A 67 12.08 3.19 -5.72
C ILE A 67 11.84 4.69 -5.87
N ALA A 68 12.68 5.36 -6.66
CA ALA A 68 12.44 6.73 -7.07
C ALA A 68 11.48 6.76 -8.26
N ILE A 69 10.39 7.52 -8.14
CA ILE A 69 9.48 7.84 -9.24
C ILE A 69 9.78 9.27 -9.68
N LYS A 70 10.22 9.43 -10.93
CA LYS A 70 10.51 10.76 -11.51
C LYS A 70 9.35 11.72 -11.23
N ILE A 71 9.68 12.91 -10.72
CA ILE A 71 8.74 14.00 -10.38
C ILE A 71 7.85 13.72 -9.15
N LYS A 72 7.62 12.46 -8.77
CA LYS A 72 6.69 12.08 -7.69
C LYS A 72 7.36 11.62 -6.39
N GLY A 73 8.68 11.74 -6.26
CA GLY A 73 9.42 11.34 -5.06
C GLY A 73 9.64 9.83 -5.00
N PHE A 74 9.33 9.19 -3.88
CA PHE A 74 9.56 7.76 -3.67
C PHE A 74 8.26 6.95 -3.62
N ALA A 75 8.39 5.65 -3.89
CA ALA A 75 7.36 4.63 -3.71
C ALA A 75 7.97 3.35 -3.17
N LEU A 76 7.12 2.48 -2.63
CA LEU A 76 7.46 1.13 -2.24
C LEU A 76 7.02 0.16 -3.33
N ARG A 77 7.91 -0.71 -3.78
CA ARG A 77 7.61 -1.71 -4.81
C ARG A 77 7.97 -3.10 -4.31
N SER A 78 7.08 -4.06 -4.49
CA SER A 78 7.44 -5.47 -4.31
C SER A 78 8.35 -5.92 -5.45
N GLU A 79 9.42 -6.63 -5.14
CA GLU A 79 10.19 -7.36 -6.14
C GLU A 79 9.54 -8.71 -6.47
N ASN A 80 9.98 -9.33 -7.56
CA ASN A 80 9.53 -10.66 -8.00
C ASN A 80 10.13 -11.80 -7.14
N SER A 81 10.53 -11.51 -5.91
CA SER A 81 11.06 -12.50 -4.96
C SER A 81 10.00 -12.86 -3.93
N GLU A 82 10.08 -14.09 -3.42
CA GLU A 82 9.28 -14.59 -2.30
C GLU A 82 9.61 -13.87 -0.97
N ALA A 83 10.51 -12.89 -0.97
CA ALA A 83 10.92 -12.17 0.23
C ALA A 83 9.95 -11.04 0.62
N CYS A 84 9.23 -10.42 -0.32
CA CYS A 84 8.27 -9.37 0.04
C CYS A 84 7.05 -10.00 0.72
N SER A 85 6.66 -9.51 1.89
CA SER A 85 5.49 -10.03 2.61
C SER A 85 4.67 -8.91 3.22
N TRP A 86 3.41 -9.23 3.58
CA TRP A 86 2.51 -8.26 4.18
C TRP A 86 1.46 -8.93 5.07
N ALA A 87 0.91 -8.12 5.98
CA ALA A 87 -0.30 -8.42 6.73
C ALA A 87 -1.24 -7.22 6.67
N VAL A 88 -2.52 -7.46 6.39
CA VAL A 88 -3.57 -6.43 6.37
C VAL A 88 -4.43 -6.55 7.62
N PHE A 89 -4.53 -5.46 8.37
CA PHE A 89 -5.25 -5.35 9.62
C PHE A 89 -6.58 -4.63 9.36
N LYS A 90 -7.70 -5.36 9.44
CA LYS A 90 -9.07 -4.87 9.16
C LYS A 90 -9.84 -4.72 10.47
N ASP A 91 -10.81 -3.80 10.52
CA ASP A 91 -11.51 -3.48 11.78
C ASP A 91 -12.38 -4.63 12.32
N CYS A 92 -12.96 -5.44 11.43
CA CYS A 92 -13.89 -6.51 11.80
C CYS A 92 -13.25 -7.90 11.87
N VAL A 93 -11.92 -8.01 11.81
CA VAL A 93 -11.24 -9.31 11.71
C VAL A 93 -10.21 -9.44 12.83
N ALA A 94 -10.39 -10.44 13.69
CA ALA A 94 -9.53 -10.68 14.85
C ALA A 94 -8.08 -11.05 14.49
N LYS A 95 -7.81 -11.47 13.25
CA LYS A 95 -6.47 -11.80 12.76
C LYS A 95 -6.16 -11.06 11.45
N PRO A 96 -4.95 -10.54 11.28
CA PRO A 96 -4.52 -9.95 10.03
C PRO A 96 -4.61 -10.93 8.85
N GLU A 97 -5.03 -10.42 7.70
CA GLU A 97 -5.07 -11.18 6.46
C GLU A 97 -3.65 -11.26 5.85
N VAL A 98 -3.18 -12.49 5.63
CA VAL A 98 -1.89 -12.78 5.00
C VAL A 98 -2.16 -13.65 3.77
N ARG A 99 -2.01 -13.07 2.57
CA ARG A 99 -2.21 -13.78 1.28
C ARG A 99 -0.90 -14.00 0.49
N GLY A 100 0.21 -13.52 1.03
CA GLY A 100 1.54 -13.66 0.44
C GLY A 100 2.43 -14.60 1.27
N PRO A 101 3.76 -14.49 1.11
CA PRO A 101 4.71 -15.17 1.98
C PRO A 101 4.40 -14.92 3.46
N PRO A 102 4.69 -15.88 4.36
CA PRO A 102 4.46 -15.70 5.78
C PRO A 102 5.10 -14.40 6.29
N VAL A 103 4.37 -13.68 7.14
CA VAL A 103 4.88 -12.49 7.81
C VAL A 103 4.76 -12.67 9.31
N GLU A 104 5.85 -12.39 10.01
CA GLU A 104 5.87 -12.39 11.46
C GLU A 104 5.24 -11.11 11.99
N TYR A 105 4.22 -11.28 12.82
CA TYR A 105 3.58 -10.25 13.62
C TYR A 105 3.20 -10.86 14.99
N GLY A 106 3.28 -10.05 16.04
CA GLY A 106 2.89 -10.43 17.39
C GLY A 106 1.89 -9.44 17.99
N GLU A 107 1.80 -9.46 19.31
CA GLU A 107 0.96 -8.54 20.09
C GLU A 107 1.44 -7.08 19.94
N ALA A 108 2.76 -6.88 19.86
CA ALA A 108 3.35 -5.55 19.70
C ALA A 108 2.92 -4.87 18.39
N GLU A 109 2.97 -5.58 17.25
CA GLU A 109 2.49 -5.05 15.98
C GLU A 109 0.98 -4.82 15.99
N GLN A 110 0.20 -5.68 16.65
CA GLN A 110 -1.25 -5.48 16.77
C GLN A 110 -1.57 -4.20 17.56
N ASN A 111 -0.97 -4.05 18.75
CA ASN A 111 -1.16 -2.87 19.60
C ASN A 111 -0.72 -1.59 18.90
N HIS A 112 0.40 -1.62 18.16
CA HIS A 112 0.84 -0.48 17.36
C HIS A 112 -0.19 -0.17 16.26
N MET A 113 -0.71 -1.19 15.55
CA MET A 113 -1.69 -0.95 14.49
C MET A 113 -2.99 -0.35 15.03
N ASP A 114 -3.46 -0.81 16.19
CA ASP A 114 -4.65 -0.26 16.83
C ASP A 114 -4.46 1.20 17.24
N ALA A 115 -3.30 1.55 17.78
CA ALA A 115 -2.94 2.94 18.08
C ALA A 115 -2.92 3.80 16.80
N MET A 116 -2.36 3.27 15.72
CA MET A 116 -2.28 3.97 14.43
C MET A 116 -3.66 4.17 13.80
N LYS A 117 -4.55 3.18 13.86
CA LYS A 117 -5.94 3.31 13.40
C LYS A 117 -6.72 4.33 14.21
N LYS A 118 -6.59 4.31 15.55
CA LYS A 118 -7.19 5.33 16.43
C LYS A 118 -6.69 6.72 16.08
N TRP A 119 -5.39 6.89 15.87
CA TRP A 119 -4.82 8.15 15.42
C TRP A 119 -5.41 8.60 14.09
N TYR A 120 -5.43 7.74 13.08
CA TYR A 120 -5.98 8.07 11.76
C TYR A 120 -7.46 8.46 11.82
N GLY A 121 -8.26 7.75 12.62
CA GLY A 121 -9.66 8.10 12.85
C GLY A 121 -9.87 9.39 13.66
N SER A 122 -8.84 9.91 14.33
CA SER A 122 -8.90 11.17 15.08
C SER A 122 -8.51 12.41 14.27
N LEU A 123 -8.12 12.24 13.00
CA LEU A 123 -7.74 13.36 12.14
C LEU A 123 -8.92 14.31 11.91
N ASP A 124 -8.66 15.61 12.03
CA ASP A 124 -9.64 16.65 11.72
C ASP A 124 -9.94 16.75 10.21
N ALA A 125 -11.04 17.42 9.86
CA ALA A 125 -11.46 17.58 8.47
C ALA A 125 -10.43 18.26 7.55
N GLY A 126 -9.64 19.19 8.08
CA GLY A 126 -8.57 19.85 7.33
C GLY A 126 -7.39 18.92 7.07
N SER A 127 -7.04 18.09 8.04
CA SER A 127 -6.04 17.03 7.91
C SER A 127 -6.48 15.96 6.90
N VAL A 128 -7.74 15.52 6.95
CA VAL A 128 -8.33 14.60 5.97
C VAL A 128 -8.32 15.22 4.56
N ALA A 129 -8.66 16.51 4.41
CA ALA A 129 -8.64 17.18 3.12
C ALA A 129 -7.23 17.23 2.50
N LYS A 130 -6.18 17.43 3.31
CA LYS A 130 -4.78 17.40 2.85
C LYS A 130 -4.37 16.01 2.39
N LEU A 131 -4.76 14.95 3.11
CA LEU A 131 -4.49 13.57 2.70
C LEU A 131 -5.17 13.23 1.37
N ASN A 132 -6.43 13.64 1.21
CA ASN A 132 -7.17 13.45 -0.04
C ASN A 132 -6.49 14.15 -1.22
N ARG A 133 -6.00 15.38 -1.01
CA ARG A 133 -5.22 16.09 -2.02
C ARG A 133 -3.92 15.35 -2.37
N ALA A 134 -3.17 14.89 -1.36
CA ALA A 134 -1.94 14.15 -1.57
C ALA A 134 -2.17 12.83 -2.35
N ASN A 135 -3.28 12.14 -2.08
CA ASN A 135 -3.71 10.95 -2.83
C ASN A 135 -3.94 11.27 -4.32
N MET A 136 -4.59 12.38 -4.64
CA MET A 136 -4.86 12.81 -6.02
C MET A 136 -3.56 13.14 -6.77
N ASP A 137 -2.61 13.80 -6.11
CA ASP A 137 -1.33 14.16 -6.73
C ASP A 137 -0.49 12.91 -7.08
N LYS A 138 -0.59 11.84 -6.26
CA LYS A 138 0.10 10.57 -6.49
C LYS A 138 -0.54 9.69 -7.56
N SER A 139 -1.87 9.56 -7.61
CA SER A 139 -2.59 8.62 -8.49
C SER A 139 -2.46 8.89 -10.01
N SER A 140 -2.13 10.12 -10.41
CA SER A 140 -2.04 10.56 -11.82
C SER A 140 -0.93 9.90 -12.68
N GLY A 141 -0.25 8.85 -12.21
CA GLY A 141 0.91 8.24 -12.87
C GLY A 141 0.76 6.80 -13.37
N VAL A 142 -0.22 6.03 -12.86
CA VAL A 142 -0.30 4.56 -13.08
C VAL A 142 -0.65 4.17 -14.53
N GLY A 143 -1.13 5.12 -15.35
CA GLY A 143 -1.60 4.85 -16.72
C GLY A 143 -0.62 5.07 -17.88
N LYS A 144 0.58 5.64 -17.68
CA LYS A 144 1.46 6.07 -18.81
C LYS A 144 2.77 5.30 -18.99
N GLY A 145 3.09 4.33 -18.13
CA GLY A 145 4.39 3.66 -18.14
C GLY A 145 4.51 2.37 -18.97
N ILE A 146 3.40 1.77 -19.42
CA ILE A 146 3.43 0.50 -20.15
C ILE A 146 3.36 0.77 -21.65
N GLY A 147 4.45 1.27 -22.22
CA GLY A 147 4.51 1.54 -23.65
C GLY A 147 5.78 2.22 -24.09
N LYS A 148 6.90 1.50 -24.05
CA LYS A 148 7.98 1.45 -25.07
C LYS A 148 9.21 0.80 -24.45
N ALA A 149 9.39 -0.49 -24.73
CA ALA A 149 10.73 -1.04 -24.86
C ALA A 149 11.17 -0.76 -26.31
N HIS A 150 12.37 -0.19 -26.45
CA HIS A 150 13.06 0.00 -27.72
C HIS A 150 13.46 -1.34 -28.34
#